data_AF-A0AAP2GT80-F1
#
_entry.id   AF-A0AAP2GT80-F1
#
_cell.length_a   1.000
_cell.length_b   1.000
_cell.length_c   1.000
_cell.angle_alpha   90.00
_cell.angle_beta   90.00
_cell.angle_gamma   90.00
#
_symmetry.space_group_name_H-M   'P 1'
#
loop_
_entity.id
_entity.type
_entity.pdbx_description
1 polymer ?
#
loop_
_entity_poly.entity_id
_entity_poly.type
_entity_poly.pdbx_seq_one_letter_code
_entity_poly.pdbx_strand_id
1 'polypeptide(L)'
;LYEKHPEWVIRQPAREEHYFRNQLVLDLSNPAVQQFVFQVVDNLFTENPSLAYIKWDCNAVIFNAYSAHLKNQQSHLYIEYVRGLY
;
A
#
# COMPACT_ATOMS: atom_id res chain seq x y z
N LEU A 1 0.40 2.86 -11.87
CA LEU A 1 -0.27 2.95 -10.55
C LEU A 1 -0.10 4.37 -9.99
N TYR A 2 1.12 4.76 -9.64
CA TYR A 2 1.41 6.05 -9.02
C TYR A 2 0.96 7.28 -9.84
N GLU A 3 1.19 7.30 -11.16
CA GLU A 3 0.74 8.42 -12.02
C GLU A 3 -0.79 8.64 -12.03
N LYS A 4 -1.56 7.56 -11.81
CA LYS A 4 -3.02 7.60 -11.78
C LYS A 4 -3.58 7.85 -10.37
N HIS A 5 -2.87 7.37 -9.35
CA HIS A 5 -3.26 7.39 -7.95
C HIS A 5 -2.10 7.79 -7.02
N PRO A 6 -1.59 9.03 -7.11
CA PRO A 6 -0.52 9.50 -6.23
C PRO A 6 -0.98 9.65 -4.76
N GLU A 7 -2.29 9.64 -4.50
CA GLU A 7 -2.89 9.64 -3.16
C GLU A 7 -2.90 8.26 -2.50
N TRP A 8 -2.57 7.19 -3.24
CA TRP A 8 -2.52 5.82 -2.71
C TRP A 8 -1.20 5.45 -2.04
N VAL A 9 -0.20 6.33 -2.07
CA VAL A 9 1.07 6.10 -1.37
C VAL A 9 1.10 6.83 -0.03
N ILE A 10 1.80 6.25 0.94
CA ILE A 10 2.11 6.91 2.20
C ILE A 10 3.08 8.05 1.90
N ARG A 11 2.60 9.29 2.04
CA ARG A 11 3.40 10.51 1.84
C ARG A 11 2.82 11.66 2.64
N GLN A 12 3.69 12.45 3.28
CA GLN A 12 3.28 13.63 4.01
C GLN A 12 3.22 14.86 3.09
N PRO A 13 2.08 15.57 3.00
CA PRO A 13 2.00 16.82 2.25
C PRO A 13 3.05 17.82 2.75
N ALA A 14 3.79 18.44 1.81
CA ALA A 14 4.90 19.36 2.06
C ALA A 14 6.24 18.74 2.51
N ARG A 15 6.42 17.42 2.39
CA ARG A 15 7.75 16.79 2.45
C ARG A 15 8.11 16.16 1.12
N GLU A 16 9.39 16.22 0.77
CA GLU A 16 9.90 15.49 -0.38
C GLU A 16 9.69 13.99 -0.20
N GLU A 17 9.43 13.31 -1.31
CA GLU A 17 9.27 11.86 -1.31
C GLU A 17 10.61 11.19 -1.03
N HIS A 18 10.60 10.25 -0.09
CA HIS A 18 11.78 9.48 0.25
C HIS A 18 11.65 8.06 -0.29
N TYR A 19 12.46 7.75 -1.28
CA TYR A 19 12.48 6.44 -1.92
C TYR A 19 13.43 5.50 -1.18
N PHE A 20 12.97 4.29 -0.89
CA PHE A 20 13.83 3.20 -0.43
C PHE A 20 13.88 2.12 -1.50
N ARG A 21 15.08 1.80 -2.00
CA ARG A 21 15.26 0.92 -3.17
C ARG A 21 14.43 1.34 -4.40
N ASN A 22 14.28 2.66 -4.60
CA ASN A 22 13.46 3.25 -5.67
C ASN A 22 11.95 2.93 -5.57
N GLN A 23 11.43 2.69 -4.36
CA GLN A 23 10.03 2.33 -4.11
C GLN A 23 9.40 3.25 -3.05
N LEU A 24 8.07 3.36 -3.13
CA LEU A 24 7.19 3.99 -2.15
C LEU A 24 6.17 2.96 -1.62
N VAL A 25 5.67 3.17 -0.41
CA VAL A 25 4.75 2.24 0.25
C VAL A 25 3.30 2.63 -0.06
N LEU A 26 2.50 1.65 -0.51
CA LEU A 26 1.05 1.83 -0.67
C LEU A 26 0.36 2.01 0.68
N ASP A 27 -0.63 2.88 0.76
CA ASP A 27 -1.39 3.16 1.96
C ASP A 27 -2.50 2.11 2.15
N LEU A 28 -2.16 1.02 2.84
CA LEU A 28 -3.11 -0.05 3.16
C LEU A 28 -4.16 0.35 4.20
N SER A 29 -4.12 1.55 4.78
CA SER A 29 -5.26 2.06 5.57
C SER A 29 -6.45 2.48 4.70
N ASN A 30 -6.25 2.60 3.38
CA ASN A 30 -7.29 2.95 2.41
C ASN A 30 -7.96 1.69 1.82
N PRO A 31 -9.27 1.46 2.03
CA PRO A 31 -9.98 0.31 1.48
C PRO A 31 -9.91 0.18 -0.05
N ALA A 32 -9.78 1.28 -0.78
CA ALA A 32 -9.62 1.23 -2.24
C ALA A 32 -8.28 0.60 -2.66
N VAL A 33 -7.23 0.86 -1.88
CA VAL A 33 -5.90 0.27 -2.11
C VAL A 33 -5.91 -1.21 -1.74
N GLN A 34 -6.55 -1.57 -0.63
CA GLN A 34 -6.73 -2.97 -0.22
C GLN A 34 -7.46 -3.76 -1.32
N GLN A 35 -8.57 -3.24 -1.83
CA GLN A 35 -9.35 -3.88 -2.88
C GLN A 35 -8.53 -4.07 -4.17
N PHE A 36 -7.73 -3.06 -4.54
CA PHE A 36 -6.84 -3.15 -5.68
C PHE A 36 -5.79 -4.26 -5.50
N VAL A 37 -5.11 -4.30 -4.34
CA VAL A 37 -4.09 -5.33 -4.06
C VAL A 37 -4.71 -6.72 -4.03
N PHE A 38 -5.88 -6.88 -3.40
CA PHE A 38 -6.62 -8.13 -3.39
C PHE A 38 -6.95 -8.60 -4.81
N GLN A 39 -7.51 -7.72 -5.65
CA GLN A 39 -7.85 -8.05 -7.03
C GLN A 39 -6.65 -8.44 -7.87
N VAL A 40 -5.47 -7.83 -7.66
CA VAL A 40 -4.25 -8.24 -8.35
C VAL A 40 -3.91 -9.70 -8.02
N VAL A 41 -4.00 -10.09 -6.75
CA VAL A 41 -3.67 -11.45 -6.30
C VAL A 41 -4.75 -12.45 -6.72
N ASP A 42 -6.01 -12.09 -6.56
CA ASP A 42 -7.18 -12.91 -6.93
C ASP A 42 -7.21 -13.20 -8.45
N ASN A 43 -6.95 -12.18 -9.27
CA ASN A 43 -6.83 -12.34 -10.71
C ASN A 43 -5.64 -13.24 -11.08
N LEU A 44 -4.49 -13.11 -10.40
CA LEU A 44 -3.34 -13.98 -10.66
C LEU A 44 -3.68 -15.46 -10.44
N PHE A 45 -4.40 -15.80 -9.36
CA PHE A 45 -4.85 -17.18 -9.12
C PHE A 45 -5.94 -17.63 -10.10
N THR A 46 -6.88 -16.75 -10.42
CA THR A 46 -8.00 -17.07 -11.32
C THR A 46 -7.52 -17.32 -12.75
N GLU A 47 -6.58 -16.51 -13.24
CA GLU A 47 -6.00 -16.62 -14.58
C GLU A 47 -4.96 -17.74 -14.68
N ASN A 48 -4.35 -18.15 -13.56
CA ASN A 48 -3.29 -19.16 -13.52
C ASN A 48 -3.62 -20.29 -12.52
N PRO A 49 -4.54 -21.22 -12.84
CA PRO A 49 -4.96 -22.27 -11.92
C PRO A 49 -3.85 -23.23 -11.45
N SER A 50 -2.72 -23.28 -12.15
CA SER A 50 -1.55 -24.08 -11.77
C SER A 50 -0.59 -23.36 -10.81
N LEU A 51 -0.82 -22.08 -10.50
CA LEU A 51 -0.01 -21.31 -9.56
C LEU A 51 -0.18 -21.88 -8.14
N ALA A 52 0.79 -22.66 -7.70
CA ALA A 52 0.73 -23.38 -6.43
C ALA A 52 1.34 -22.61 -5.24
N TYR A 53 2.09 -21.53 -5.50
CA TYR A 53 2.86 -20.86 -4.47
C TYR A 53 3.06 -19.37 -4.79
N ILE A 54 2.94 -18.53 -3.77
CA ILE A 54 3.33 -17.12 -3.80
C ILE A 54 4.26 -16.85 -2.63
N LYS A 55 5.42 -16.25 -2.92
CA LYS A 55 6.26 -15.62 -1.91
C LYS A 55 5.81 -14.17 -1.77
N TRP A 56 5.24 -13.81 -0.62
CA TRP A 56 4.89 -12.43 -0.30
C TRP A 56 6.08 -11.74 0.37
N ASP A 57 6.58 -10.66 -0.23
CA ASP A 57 7.78 -9.96 0.23
C ASP A 57 7.49 -8.48 0.52
N CYS A 58 8.24 -7.88 1.44
CA CYS A 58 8.10 -6.48 1.83
C CYS A 58 9.48 -5.85 2.01
N ASN A 59 9.89 -5.03 1.04
CA ASN A 59 11.28 -4.61 0.85
C ASN A 59 11.58 -3.14 1.22
N ALA A 60 10.63 -2.45 1.86
CA ALA A 60 10.77 -1.05 2.23
C ALA A 60 10.15 -0.76 3.62
N VAL A 61 10.81 0.12 4.38
CA VAL A 61 10.24 0.71 5.59
C VAL A 61 9.42 1.95 5.23
N ILE A 62 8.48 2.32 6.10
CA ILE A 62 7.64 3.51 5.90
C ILE A 62 8.43 4.78 6.25
N PHE A 63 8.57 5.68 5.29
CA PHE A 63 9.07 7.04 5.47
C PHE A 63 7.93 8.05 5.35
N ASN A 64 8.06 9.22 5.99
CA ASN A 64 7.05 10.29 5.94
C ASN A 64 5.62 9.79 6.24
N ALA A 65 5.48 9.05 7.34
CA ALA A 65 4.25 8.39 7.78
C ALA A 65 3.04 9.35 7.81
N TYR A 66 2.22 9.27 6.77
CA TYR A 66 0.99 10.04 6.60
C TYR A 66 0.08 9.36 5.58
N SER A 67 -1.21 9.25 5.91
CA SER A 67 -2.24 8.72 5.02
C SER A 67 -3.16 9.83 4.54
N ALA A 68 -3.35 9.93 3.22
CA ALA A 68 -4.37 10.82 2.65
C ALA A 68 -5.80 10.37 3.02
N HIS A 69 -6.01 9.07 3.28
CA HIS A 69 -7.29 8.49 3.64
C HIS A 69 -7.71 8.84 5.08
N LEU A 70 -6.79 8.77 6.04
CA LEU A 70 -7.09 8.96 7.47
C LEU A 70 -7.33 10.43 7.88
N LYS A 71 -7.02 11.41 7.00
CA LYS A 71 -7.27 12.85 7.24
C LYS A 71 -6.69 13.33 8.56
N ASN A 72 -7.51 13.50 9.60
CA ASN A 72 -7.10 14.01 10.90
C ASN A 72 -6.69 12.90 11.89
N GLN A 73 -6.84 11.62 11.52
CA GLN A 73 -6.54 10.46 12.37
C GLN A 73 -5.15 9.88 12.09
N GLN A 74 -4.16 10.73 11.81
CA GLN A 74 -2.82 10.28 11.38
C GLN A 74 -2.11 9.39 12.40
N SER A 75 -2.40 9.54 13.70
CA SER A 75 -1.87 8.67 14.76
C SER A 75 -2.30 7.21 14.62
N HIS A 76 -3.38 6.92 13.87
CA HIS A 76 -3.88 5.57 13.67
C HIS A 76 -3.19 4.84 12.51
N LEU A 77 -2.36 5.53 11.71
CA LEU A 77 -1.80 5.00 10.47
C LEU A 77 -1.21 3.60 10.62
N TYR A 78 -0.33 3.37 11.59
CA TYR A 78 0.30 2.06 11.75
C TYR A 78 -0.69 0.95 12.14
N ILE A 79 -1.72 1.28 12.93
CA ILE A 79 -2.74 0.31 13.32
C ILE A 79 -3.61 -0.04 12.10
N GLU A 80 -4.10 0.97 11.38
CA GLU A 80 -4.98 0.77 10.23
C GLU A 80 -4.24 0.17 9.03
N TYR A 81 -2.97 0.54 8.83
CA TYR A 81 -2.12 -0.10 7.83
C TYR A 81 -1.96 -1.59 8.10
N VAL A 82 -1.65 -1.95 9.35
CA VAL A 82 -1.51 -3.35 9.76
C VAL A 82 -2.83 -4.08 9.61
N ARG A 83 -3.95 -3.51 10.06
CA ARG A 83 -5.29 -4.10 9.87
C ARG A 83 -5.68 -4.28 8.40
N GLY A 84 -5.21 -3.41 7.50
CA GLY A 84 -5.44 -3.55 6.07
C GLY A 84 -4.53 -4.55 5.37
N LEU A 85 -3.40 -4.90 6.00
CA LEU A 85 -2.46 -5.91 5.50
C LEU A 85 -2.87 -7.35 5.89
N TYR A 86 -3.46 -7.52 7.08
CA TYR A 86 -3.91 -8.81 7.62
C TYR A 86 -5.37 -9.08 7.29
#